data_AF-A0AAD7NSN0-F1
#
_entry.id   AF-A0AAD7NSN0-F1
#
_cell.length_a   1.000
_cell.length_b   1.000
_cell.length_c   1.000
_cell.angle_alpha   90.00
_cell.angle_beta   90.00
_cell.angle_gamma   90.00
#
_symmetry.space_group_name_H-M   'P 1'
#
loop_
_entity.id
_entity.type
_entity.pdbx_description
1 polymer ?
#
loop_
_entity_poly.entity_id
_entity_poly.type
_entity_poly.pdbx_seq_one_letter_code
_entity_poly.pdbx_strand_id
1 'polypeptide(L)'
;MTKSVAPYGTWKSPLTVHTITDADNFAALVDVLVDPITSTVYHIEKRPAEGGRNALLNTETGRDVTGGEFDVRTTVNGYGGAPGIVHDGVVYFSHVRDGRVYKVKVGDSNIAPEAFTPENIAHKFANFDVYPVDPSLLVCVMEDHTGSKSPSSVVNNLCILDVSAKTVSQLESDASFYASPVFSPDGKRLAWLEWDLPDMPWNGAEIWIADVLAEPASPRSRGTLSSHLAIYRTR
;
A
#
# COMPACT_ATOMS: atom_id res chain seq x y z
N MET A 1 4.42 -35.94 -33.91
CA MET A 1 3.27 -36.65 -33.30
C MET A 1 2.10 -36.64 -34.28
N THR A 2 1.47 -37.78 -34.53
CA THR A 2 0.23 -37.86 -35.31
C THR A 2 -0.96 -37.43 -34.45
N LYS A 3 -1.80 -36.52 -34.98
CA LYS A 3 -3.02 -36.09 -34.28
C LYS A 3 -4.01 -37.25 -34.23
N SER A 4 -4.63 -37.48 -33.07
CA SER A 4 -5.67 -38.52 -32.86
C SER A 4 -7.01 -37.88 -32.53
N VAL A 5 -8.11 -38.44 -33.05
CA VAL A 5 -9.47 -38.04 -32.70
C VAL A 5 -9.88 -38.75 -31.39
N ALA A 6 -10.45 -38.01 -30.44
CA ALA A 6 -10.96 -38.54 -29.18
C ALA A 6 -12.13 -37.68 -28.66
N PRO A 7 -13.08 -38.24 -27.87
CA PRO A 7 -14.19 -37.49 -27.29
C PRO A 7 -13.74 -36.27 -26.47
N TYR A 8 -14.55 -35.22 -26.44
CA TYR A 8 -14.29 -34.05 -25.61
C TYR A 8 -14.07 -34.44 -24.13
N GLY A 9 -13.05 -33.86 -23.49
CA GLY A 9 -12.66 -34.17 -22.11
C GLY A 9 -11.77 -35.40 -21.92
N THR A 10 -11.46 -36.17 -22.98
CA THR A 10 -10.64 -37.40 -22.88
C THR A 10 -9.25 -37.29 -23.51
N TRP A 11 -8.89 -36.09 -23.97
CA TRP A 11 -7.56 -35.84 -24.53
C TRP A 11 -6.51 -35.98 -23.44
N LYS A 12 -5.48 -36.78 -23.70
CA LYS A 12 -4.33 -36.88 -22.80
C LYS A 12 -3.64 -35.52 -22.74
N SER A 13 -3.70 -34.88 -21.59
CA SER A 13 -3.04 -33.60 -21.32
C SER A 13 -1.70 -33.85 -20.61
N PRO A 14 -0.61 -33.18 -21.02
CA PRO A 14 0.62 -33.14 -20.22
C PRO A 14 0.47 -32.25 -18.97
N LEU A 15 -0.56 -31.39 -18.91
CA LEU A 15 -0.87 -30.59 -17.73
C LEU A 15 -1.61 -31.46 -16.72
N THR A 16 -0.95 -31.76 -15.61
CA THR A 16 -1.51 -32.53 -14.49
C THR A 16 -2.10 -31.59 -13.44
N VAL A 17 -2.89 -32.14 -12.51
CA VAL A 17 -3.31 -31.38 -11.31
C VAL A 17 -2.08 -30.85 -10.56
N HIS A 18 -1.06 -31.69 -10.38
CA HIS A 18 0.19 -31.29 -9.74
C HIS A 18 0.86 -30.11 -10.46
N THR A 19 0.89 -30.10 -11.79
CA THR A 19 1.44 -28.97 -12.58
C THR A 19 0.78 -27.63 -12.25
N ILE A 20 -0.51 -27.64 -11.87
CA ILE A 20 -1.30 -26.44 -11.59
C ILE A 20 -1.27 -26.09 -10.09
N THR A 21 -1.17 -27.07 -9.21
CA THR A 21 -1.24 -26.88 -7.75
C THR A 21 0.10 -26.80 -7.06
N ASP A 22 1.17 -27.23 -7.72
CA ASP A 22 2.54 -27.14 -7.19
C ASP A 22 2.93 -25.67 -7.01
N ALA A 23 3.21 -25.33 -5.75
CA ALA A 23 3.44 -23.99 -5.29
C ALA A 23 4.70 -23.35 -5.90
N ASP A 24 5.66 -24.18 -6.35
CA ASP A 24 6.89 -23.75 -7.01
C ASP A 24 6.67 -23.42 -8.49
N ASN A 25 5.56 -23.89 -9.09
CA ASN A 25 5.20 -23.61 -10.48
C ASN A 25 4.36 -22.32 -10.64
N PHE A 26 4.10 -21.60 -9.55
CA PHE A 26 3.27 -20.41 -9.56
C PHE A 26 4.01 -19.20 -8.98
N ALA A 27 4.24 -18.22 -9.85
CA ALA A 27 4.58 -16.86 -9.46
C ALA A 27 3.63 -15.93 -10.21
N ALA A 28 2.99 -15.01 -9.49
CA ALA A 28 2.08 -14.03 -10.09
C ALA A 28 2.54 -12.62 -9.78
N LEU A 29 2.62 -11.80 -10.82
CA LEU A 29 2.78 -10.36 -10.70
C LEU A 29 1.52 -9.78 -10.05
N VAL A 30 1.69 -9.10 -8.92
CA VAL A 30 0.61 -8.47 -8.15
C VAL A 30 0.54 -6.98 -8.43
N ASP A 31 1.68 -6.29 -8.37
CA ASP A 31 1.79 -4.85 -8.57
C ASP A 31 3.20 -4.47 -9.05
N VAL A 32 3.36 -3.27 -9.58
CA VAL A 32 4.65 -2.71 -10.02
C VAL A 32 4.85 -1.36 -9.33
N LEU A 33 6.00 -1.22 -8.66
CA LEU A 33 6.39 0.03 -8.00
C LEU A 33 7.58 0.62 -8.73
N VAL A 34 7.50 1.90 -9.09
CA VAL A 34 8.58 2.63 -9.74
C VAL A 34 9.06 3.72 -8.80
N ASP A 35 10.35 3.73 -8.49
CA ASP A 35 10.96 4.81 -7.73
C ASP A 35 11.07 6.05 -8.64
N PRO A 36 10.38 7.16 -8.35
CA PRO A 36 10.39 8.34 -9.21
C PRO A 36 11.75 9.05 -9.23
N ILE A 37 12.62 8.80 -8.26
CA ILE A 37 13.94 9.45 -8.14
C ILE A 37 15.00 8.64 -8.88
N THR A 38 15.05 7.32 -8.64
CA THR A 38 16.08 6.46 -9.22
C THR A 38 15.67 5.81 -10.55
N SER A 39 14.38 5.90 -10.92
CA SER A 39 13.77 5.17 -12.05
C SER A 39 13.90 3.65 -11.95
N THR A 40 14.23 3.12 -10.76
CA THR A 40 14.33 1.69 -10.53
C THR A 40 12.93 1.07 -10.45
N VAL A 41 12.74 -0.04 -11.16
CA VAL A 41 11.47 -0.78 -11.19
C VAL A 41 11.51 -1.96 -10.23
N TYR A 42 10.51 -2.05 -9.38
CA TYR A 42 10.25 -3.16 -8.48
C TYR A 42 8.91 -3.79 -8.84
N HIS A 43 8.74 -5.06 -8.49
CA HIS A 43 7.45 -5.73 -8.64
C HIS A 43 7.13 -6.57 -7.41
N ILE A 44 5.85 -6.71 -7.15
CA ILE A 44 5.34 -7.58 -6.10
C ILE A 44 5.01 -8.92 -6.73
N GLU A 45 5.62 -9.98 -6.23
CA GLU A 45 5.42 -11.35 -6.66
C GLU A 45 4.71 -12.15 -5.57
N LYS A 46 3.60 -12.82 -5.90
CA LYS A 46 2.96 -13.77 -5.02
C LYS A 46 3.72 -15.10 -5.03
N ARG A 47 4.11 -15.59 -3.86
CA ARG A 47 4.87 -16.83 -3.67
C ARG A 47 4.08 -17.85 -2.84
N PRO A 48 3.32 -18.77 -3.46
CA PRO A 48 2.57 -19.81 -2.75
C PRO A 48 3.46 -20.71 -1.89
N ALA A 49 4.68 -21.03 -2.37
CA ALA A 49 5.63 -21.89 -1.65
C ALA A 49 6.14 -21.26 -0.34
N GLU A 50 6.08 -19.93 -0.24
CA GLU A 50 6.51 -19.16 0.93
C GLU A 50 5.32 -18.73 1.80
N GLY A 51 4.39 -19.65 2.05
CA GLY A 51 3.19 -19.38 2.83
C GLY A 51 2.22 -18.40 2.16
N GLY A 52 2.27 -18.27 0.83
CA GLY A 52 1.40 -17.38 0.06
C GLY A 52 1.66 -15.90 0.26
N ARG A 53 2.85 -15.53 0.73
CA ARG A 53 3.23 -14.12 0.91
C ARG A 53 3.44 -13.42 -0.44
N ASN A 54 3.28 -12.12 -0.43
CA ASN A 54 3.70 -11.24 -1.51
C ASN A 54 5.10 -10.68 -1.20
N ALA A 55 6.10 -11.03 -2.01
CA ALA A 55 7.46 -10.54 -1.91
C ALA A 55 7.65 -9.31 -2.81
N LEU A 56 8.40 -8.29 -2.37
CA LEU A 56 8.81 -7.19 -3.26
C LEU A 56 10.20 -7.49 -3.81
N LEU A 57 10.34 -7.53 -5.13
CA LEU A 57 11.60 -7.79 -5.80
C LEU A 57 12.06 -6.56 -6.57
N ASN A 58 13.37 -6.34 -6.61
CA ASN A 58 13.96 -5.54 -7.67
C ASN A 58 13.81 -6.29 -9.01
N THR A 59 13.22 -5.65 -10.02
CA THR A 59 12.80 -6.34 -11.26
C THR A 59 13.98 -6.78 -12.12
N GLU A 60 15.06 -6.00 -12.15
CA GLU A 60 16.23 -6.31 -12.97
C GLU A 60 17.08 -7.42 -12.35
N THR A 61 17.31 -7.34 -11.04
CA THR A 61 18.21 -8.27 -10.33
C THR A 61 17.51 -9.51 -9.77
N GLY A 62 16.18 -9.50 -9.67
CA GLY A 62 15.39 -10.55 -9.02
C GLY A 62 15.59 -10.63 -7.49
N ARG A 63 16.29 -9.65 -6.90
CA ARG A 63 16.60 -9.64 -5.47
C ARG A 63 15.35 -9.29 -4.66
N ASP A 64 15.03 -10.13 -3.68
CA ASP A 64 14.01 -9.88 -2.67
C ASP A 64 14.43 -8.73 -1.75
N VAL A 65 13.60 -7.68 -1.69
CA VAL A 65 13.83 -6.45 -0.92
C VAL A 65 13.24 -6.55 0.49
N THR A 66 12.14 -7.28 0.67
CA THR A 66 11.52 -7.41 2.00
C THR A 66 12.10 -8.55 2.81
N GLY A 67 12.39 -9.67 2.16
CA GLY A 67 12.95 -10.88 2.77
C GLY A 67 12.04 -11.54 3.82
N GLY A 68 12.42 -12.75 4.22
CA GLY A 68 11.82 -13.45 5.37
C GLY A 68 10.29 -13.59 5.32
N GLU A 69 9.64 -13.23 6.42
CA GLU A 69 8.20 -13.43 6.65
C GLU A 69 7.31 -12.28 6.14
N PHE A 70 7.91 -11.24 5.55
CA PHE A 70 7.18 -10.04 5.15
C PHE A 70 6.30 -10.29 3.92
N ASP A 71 5.03 -9.94 4.09
CA ASP A 71 3.96 -10.11 3.13
C ASP A 71 3.42 -8.73 2.73
N VAL A 72 3.89 -8.25 1.58
CA VAL A 72 3.60 -6.94 0.99
C VAL A 72 2.19 -6.96 0.40
N ARG A 73 1.21 -6.79 1.27
CA ARG A 73 -0.20 -6.94 0.95
C ARG A 73 -1.04 -6.08 1.89
N THR A 74 -2.17 -5.63 1.38
CA THR A 74 -3.22 -4.98 2.16
C THR A 74 -4.56 -5.61 1.83
N THR A 75 -5.54 -5.39 2.70
CA THR A 75 -6.94 -5.84 2.50
C THR A 75 -7.93 -4.69 2.64
N VAL A 76 -7.46 -3.44 2.45
CA VAL A 76 -8.33 -2.26 2.29
C VAL A 76 -9.38 -2.56 1.20
N ASN A 77 -10.62 -2.15 1.45
CA ASN A 77 -11.83 -2.46 0.69
C ASN A 77 -12.14 -3.96 0.54
N GLY A 78 -11.53 -4.82 1.35
CA GLY A 78 -11.68 -6.28 1.29
C GLY A 78 -10.97 -6.96 0.11
N TYR A 79 -10.49 -6.19 -0.87
CA TYR A 79 -9.76 -6.69 -2.04
C TYR A 79 -8.25 -6.48 -1.93
N GLY A 80 -7.82 -5.34 -1.35
CA GLY A 80 -6.44 -4.88 -1.39
C GLY A 80 -6.11 -4.00 -2.61
N GLY A 81 -4.82 -3.89 -2.92
CA GLY A 81 -4.27 -3.03 -3.98
C GLY A 81 -3.39 -1.91 -3.44
N ALA A 82 -2.40 -1.48 -4.22
CA ALA A 82 -1.39 -0.47 -3.86
C ALA A 82 -0.84 -0.64 -2.42
N PRO A 83 -0.28 -1.82 -2.08
CA PRO A 83 0.14 -2.13 -0.72
C PRO A 83 1.45 -1.42 -0.33
N GLY A 84 2.08 -0.66 -1.22
CA GLY A 84 3.32 0.06 -0.91
C GLY A 84 3.71 1.07 -1.98
N ILE A 85 4.78 1.81 -1.72
CA ILE A 85 5.41 2.78 -2.60
C ILE A 85 6.93 2.73 -2.41
N VAL A 86 7.69 3.18 -3.42
CA VAL A 86 9.14 3.37 -3.32
C VAL A 86 9.47 4.83 -3.65
N HIS A 87 10.34 5.43 -2.84
CA HIS A 87 10.83 6.79 -3.07
C HIS A 87 12.29 6.90 -2.61
N ASP A 88 13.18 7.32 -3.51
CA ASP A 88 14.60 7.53 -3.23
C ASP A 88 15.28 6.32 -2.55
N GLY A 89 15.04 5.13 -3.09
CA GLY A 89 15.59 3.88 -2.56
C GLY A 89 15.03 3.46 -1.20
N VAL A 90 13.93 4.05 -0.72
CA VAL A 90 13.20 3.61 0.47
C VAL A 90 11.84 3.07 0.06
N VAL A 91 11.54 1.84 0.50
CA VAL A 91 10.23 1.21 0.31
C VAL A 91 9.40 1.42 1.55
N TYR A 92 8.14 1.83 1.39
CA TYR A 92 7.13 1.84 2.43
C TYR A 92 6.01 0.88 2.04
N PHE A 93 5.60 -0.01 2.93
CA PHE A 93 4.62 -1.03 2.58
C PHE A 93 3.78 -1.52 3.76
N SER A 94 2.54 -1.89 3.46
CA SER A 94 1.64 -2.60 4.36
C SER A 94 2.05 -4.05 4.49
N HIS A 95 2.22 -4.48 5.74
CA HIS A 95 2.36 -5.88 6.07
C HIS A 95 1.01 -6.42 6.55
N VAL A 96 0.41 -7.31 5.75
CA VAL A 96 -0.97 -7.77 6.00
C VAL A 96 -1.14 -8.56 7.30
N ARG A 97 -0.07 -9.19 7.82
CA ARG A 97 -0.18 -10.13 8.94
C ARG A 97 -0.35 -9.42 10.29
N ASP A 98 0.14 -8.19 10.42
CA ASP A 98 0.03 -7.39 11.64
C ASP A 98 -0.69 -6.03 11.43
N GLY A 99 -1.05 -5.69 10.19
CA GLY A 99 -1.77 -4.46 9.85
C GLY A 99 -0.90 -3.20 9.90
N ARG A 100 0.44 -3.34 9.97
CA ARG A 100 1.35 -2.19 10.12
C ARG A 100 2.01 -1.79 8.81
N VAL A 101 2.52 -0.57 8.78
CA VAL A 101 3.36 -0.07 7.68
C VAL A 101 4.82 -0.16 8.09
N TYR A 102 5.60 -0.76 7.21
CA TYR A 102 7.03 -0.98 7.33
C TYR A 102 7.79 -0.10 6.36
N LYS A 103 9.02 0.26 6.73
CA LYS A 103 10.00 0.88 5.84
C LYS A 103 11.24 0.00 5.70
N VAL A 104 11.85 -0.02 4.52
CA VAL A 104 13.15 -0.67 4.30
C VAL A 104 13.94 0.10 3.25
N LYS A 105 15.25 0.27 3.49
CA LYS A 105 16.16 0.88 2.53
C LYS A 105 16.66 -0.18 1.56
N VAL A 106 16.45 0.04 0.26
CA VAL A 106 16.93 -0.86 -0.78
C VAL A 106 18.45 -0.91 -0.78
N GLY A 107 19.01 -2.11 -0.93
CA GLY A 107 20.45 -2.35 -1.01
C GLY A 107 21.07 -2.84 0.30
N ASP A 108 20.47 -2.51 1.45
CA ASP A 108 20.97 -2.91 2.76
C ASP A 108 20.33 -4.24 3.24
N SER A 109 20.77 -5.37 2.67
CA SER A 109 20.19 -6.69 3.00
C SER A 109 20.41 -7.14 4.43
N ASN A 110 21.21 -6.43 5.21
CA ASN A 110 21.45 -6.76 6.61
C ASN A 110 20.46 -6.05 7.54
N ILE A 111 19.66 -5.12 7.02
CA ILE A 111 18.64 -4.40 7.79
C ILE A 111 17.26 -4.96 7.45
N ALA A 112 16.63 -5.59 8.44
CA ALA A 112 15.25 -6.03 8.33
C ALA A 112 14.30 -4.81 8.22
N PRO A 113 13.18 -4.93 7.48
CA PRO A 113 12.13 -3.92 7.47
C PRO A 113 11.70 -3.50 8.89
N GLU A 114 11.54 -2.19 9.09
CA GLU A 114 11.19 -1.59 10.38
C GLU A 114 9.75 -1.04 10.35
N ALA A 115 8.90 -1.47 11.29
CA ALA A 115 7.58 -0.87 11.45
C ALA A 115 7.69 0.55 12.03
N PHE A 116 6.95 1.49 11.45
CA PHE A 116 6.89 2.87 11.95
C PHE A 116 5.48 3.32 12.31
N THR A 117 4.43 2.56 12.00
CA THR A 117 3.09 2.82 12.56
C THR A 117 2.91 2.14 13.92
N PRO A 118 2.06 2.68 14.81
CA PRO A 118 1.66 1.98 16.04
C PRO A 118 1.06 0.61 15.75
N GLU A 119 1.19 -0.31 16.71
CA GLU A 119 0.56 -1.62 16.62
C GLU A 119 -0.95 -1.51 16.82
N ASN A 120 -1.72 -1.77 15.76
CA ASN A 120 -3.16 -1.94 15.83
C ASN A 120 -3.64 -2.84 14.69
N ILE A 121 -4.01 -4.08 15.00
CA ILE A 121 -4.49 -5.06 14.02
C ILE A 121 -5.80 -4.65 13.34
N ALA A 122 -6.54 -3.72 13.93
CA ALA A 122 -7.76 -3.19 13.35
C ALA A 122 -7.49 -2.17 12.23
N HIS A 123 -6.26 -1.65 12.13
CA HIS A 123 -5.89 -0.71 11.07
C HIS A 123 -5.36 -1.45 9.84
N LYS A 124 -5.69 -0.92 8.66
CA LYS A 124 -5.15 -1.38 7.38
C LYS A 124 -4.83 -0.18 6.50
N PHE A 125 -3.70 -0.22 5.79
CA PHE A 125 -3.19 0.92 5.04
C PHE A 125 -3.02 0.56 3.55
N ALA A 126 -3.23 1.53 2.65
CA ALA A 126 -3.03 1.40 1.21
C ALA A 126 -2.88 2.77 0.54
N ASN A 127 -2.60 2.78 -0.77
CA ASN A 127 -2.53 3.98 -1.62
C ASN A 127 -1.62 5.09 -1.02
N PHE A 128 -0.35 4.76 -0.85
CA PHE A 128 0.62 5.69 -0.29
C PHE A 128 1.10 6.71 -1.34
N ASP A 129 1.38 7.93 -0.90
CA ASP A 129 2.21 8.87 -1.63
C ASP A 129 3.15 9.62 -0.67
N VAL A 130 4.36 9.92 -1.11
CA VAL A 130 5.40 10.55 -0.27
C VAL A 130 5.32 12.06 -0.44
N TYR A 131 5.33 12.80 0.68
CA TYR A 131 5.31 14.25 0.63
C TYR A 131 6.63 14.81 0.06
N PRO A 132 6.62 15.54 -1.08
CA PRO A 132 7.86 15.85 -1.80
C PRO A 132 8.74 16.89 -1.11
N VAL A 133 8.22 17.64 -0.15
CA VAL A 133 8.98 18.67 0.60
C VAL A 133 9.63 18.08 1.85
N ASP A 134 9.01 17.08 2.47
CA ASP A 134 9.54 16.34 3.62
C ASP A 134 9.21 14.84 3.46
N PRO A 135 10.14 14.03 2.92
CA PRO A 135 9.93 12.60 2.69
C PRO A 135 9.74 11.75 3.95
N SER A 136 9.81 12.35 5.15
CA SER A 136 9.40 11.67 6.38
C SER A 136 7.88 11.59 6.55
N LEU A 137 7.12 12.34 5.74
CA LEU A 137 5.66 12.33 5.74
C LEU A 137 5.12 11.59 4.51
N LEU A 138 4.11 10.75 4.74
CA LEU A 138 3.38 10.06 3.68
C LEU A 138 1.89 10.30 3.86
N VAL A 139 1.16 10.45 2.76
CA VAL A 139 -0.30 10.32 2.76
C VAL A 139 -0.69 8.88 2.43
N CYS A 140 -1.79 8.39 3.00
CA CYS A 140 -2.35 7.10 2.67
C CYS A 140 -3.85 7.03 2.94
N VAL A 141 -4.49 5.98 2.43
CA VAL A 141 -5.81 5.53 2.88
C VAL A 141 -5.63 4.56 4.05
N MET A 142 -6.45 4.71 5.08
CA MET A 142 -6.48 3.83 6.26
C MET A 142 -7.91 3.40 6.59
N GLU A 143 -8.15 2.09 6.70
CA GLU A 143 -9.38 1.54 7.28
C GLU A 143 -9.19 1.27 8.77
N ASP A 144 -10.10 1.80 9.58
CA ASP A 144 -10.21 1.47 11.00
C ASP A 144 -11.37 0.49 11.23
N HIS A 145 -11.02 -0.73 11.64
CA HIS A 145 -11.95 -1.81 11.98
C HIS A 145 -12.24 -1.88 13.49
N THR A 146 -11.83 -0.88 14.28
CA THR A 146 -11.98 -0.88 15.74
C THR A 146 -13.44 -1.00 16.14
N GLY A 147 -13.78 -2.08 16.84
CA GLY A 147 -15.17 -2.35 17.26
C GLY A 147 -16.13 -2.70 16.12
N SER A 148 -15.62 -2.91 14.89
CA SER A 148 -16.43 -3.23 13.71
C SER A 148 -17.09 -4.60 13.87
N LYS A 149 -18.40 -4.66 13.59
CA LYS A 149 -19.22 -5.89 13.64
C LYS A 149 -19.72 -6.30 12.25
N SER A 150 -19.61 -5.41 11.27
CA SER A 150 -19.96 -5.63 9.87
C SER A 150 -19.09 -4.76 8.97
N PRO A 151 -18.96 -5.07 7.67
CA PRO A 151 -18.22 -4.24 6.73
C PRO A 151 -18.69 -2.77 6.70
N SER A 152 -19.98 -2.53 6.97
CA SER A 152 -20.56 -1.18 7.01
C SER A 152 -20.18 -0.34 8.23
N SER A 153 -19.54 -0.92 9.26
CA SER A 153 -19.07 -0.19 10.44
C SER A 153 -17.58 0.16 10.38
N VAL A 154 -16.90 -0.17 9.27
CA VAL A 154 -15.51 0.20 9.04
C VAL A 154 -15.45 1.69 8.70
N VAL A 155 -14.52 2.42 9.31
CA VAL A 155 -14.28 3.83 9.01
C VAL A 155 -13.10 3.93 8.05
N ASN A 156 -13.35 4.51 6.87
CA ASN A 156 -12.29 4.83 5.91
C ASN A 156 -11.75 6.23 6.20
N ASN A 157 -10.44 6.39 6.15
CA ASN A 157 -9.76 7.63 6.46
C ASN A 157 -8.72 7.97 5.41
N LEU A 158 -8.55 9.26 5.14
CA LEU A 158 -7.30 9.78 4.61
C LEU A 158 -6.40 10.14 5.79
N CYS A 159 -5.15 9.68 5.78
CA CYS A 159 -4.21 9.88 6.89
C CYS A 159 -2.85 10.38 6.41
N ILE A 160 -2.14 11.05 7.31
CA ILE A 160 -0.70 11.28 7.24
C ILE A 160 0.02 10.32 8.18
N LEU A 161 1.08 9.71 7.68
CA LEU A 161 2.02 8.93 8.44
C LEU A 161 3.31 9.73 8.61
N ASP A 162 3.81 9.84 9.84
CA ASP A 162 5.12 10.41 10.13
C ASP A 162 6.09 9.28 10.48
N VAL A 163 7.06 9.07 9.59
CA VAL A 163 8.07 8.00 9.70
C VAL A 163 9.03 8.25 10.85
N SER A 164 9.31 9.51 11.17
CA SER A 164 10.27 9.92 12.20
C SER A 164 9.62 9.89 13.58
N ALA A 165 8.42 10.46 13.70
CA ALA A 165 7.65 10.48 14.95
C ALA A 165 6.93 9.16 15.23
N LYS A 166 6.80 8.29 14.22
CA LYS A 166 6.08 7.01 14.28
C LYS A 166 4.60 7.18 14.62
N THR A 167 3.96 8.17 13.99
CA THR A 167 2.56 8.53 14.24
C THR A 167 1.70 8.37 13.00
N VAL A 168 0.40 8.22 13.23
CA VAL A 168 -0.66 8.25 12.23
C VAL A 168 -1.61 9.36 12.63
N SER A 169 -1.89 10.29 11.73
CA SER A 169 -2.80 11.42 11.96
C SER A 169 -3.87 11.43 10.88
N GLN A 170 -5.12 11.50 11.29
CA GLN A 170 -6.26 11.59 10.38
C GLN A 170 -6.32 12.97 9.73
N LEU A 171 -6.53 13.01 8.41
CA LEU A 171 -6.85 14.22 7.65
C LEU A 171 -8.35 14.35 7.39
N GLU A 172 -8.98 13.25 6.93
CA GLU A 172 -10.38 13.22 6.49
C GLU A 172 -11.00 11.86 6.84
N SER A 173 -12.30 11.83 7.18
CA SER A 173 -13.06 10.59 7.43
C SER A 173 -14.56 10.70 7.16
N ASP A 174 -14.99 11.76 6.47
CA ASP A 174 -16.42 12.05 6.28
C ASP A 174 -17.03 11.21 5.15
N ALA A 175 -16.25 10.88 4.12
CA ALA A 175 -16.70 10.08 2.99
C ALA A 175 -16.66 8.57 3.33
N SER A 176 -17.52 7.81 2.67
CA SER A 176 -17.59 6.36 2.85
C SER A 176 -16.30 5.67 2.39
N PHE A 177 -15.63 6.20 1.34
CA PHE A 177 -14.41 5.64 0.78
C PHE A 177 -13.46 6.70 0.25
N TYR A 178 -12.16 6.39 0.30
CA TYR A 178 -11.07 7.19 -0.23
C TYR A 178 -10.17 6.34 -1.11
N ALA A 179 -9.55 6.94 -2.13
CA ALA A 179 -8.54 6.28 -2.95
C ALA A 179 -7.52 7.26 -3.55
N SER A 180 -6.35 6.70 -3.87
CA SER A 180 -5.31 7.33 -4.70
C SER A 180 -4.96 8.78 -4.32
N PRO A 181 -4.65 9.10 -3.05
CA PRO A 181 -4.14 10.41 -2.71
C PRO A 181 -2.77 10.65 -3.35
N VAL A 182 -2.55 11.88 -3.82
CA VAL A 182 -1.31 12.28 -4.49
C VAL A 182 -0.99 13.75 -4.21
N PHE A 183 0.24 14.04 -3.81
CA PHE A 183 0.74 15.39 -3.63
C PHE A 183 1.09 16.05 -4.98
N SER A 184 0.90 17.37 -5.06
CA SER A 184 1.50 18.15 -6.14
C SER A 184 3.02 18.14 -6.01
N PRO A 185 3.78 18.23 -7.12
CA PRO A 185 5.25 18.20 -7.06
C PRO A 185 5.89 19.29 -6.19
N ASP A 186 5.22 20.43 -6.01
CA ASP A 186 5.65 21.52 -5.13
C ASP A 186 5.20 21.37 -3.67
N GLY A 187 4.48 20.29 -3.35
CA GLY A 187 3.94 19.96 -2.04
C GLY A 187 2.83 20.89 -1.56
N LYS A 188 2.32 21.80 -2.38
CA LYS A 188 1.32 22.79 -1.94
C LYS A 188 -0.10 22.28 -1.99
N ARG A 189 -0.36 21.19 -2.71
CA ARG A 189 -1.69 20.61 -2.83
C ARG A 189 -1.66 19.10 -2.67
N LEU A 190 -2.78 18.58 -2.23
CA LEU A 190 -3.09 17.15 -2.17
C LEU A 190 -4.37 16.92 -2.96
N ALA A 191 -4.37 15.95 -3.85
CA ALA A 191 -5.56 15.50 -4.56
C ALA A 191 -5.90 14.06 -4.16
N TRP A 192 -7.17 13.69 -4.14
CA TRP A 192 -7.63 12.31 -3.90
C TRP A 192 -8.98 12.04 -4.56
N LEU A 193 -9.35 10.76 -4.63
CA LEU A 193 -10.71 10.33 -5.00
C LEU A 193 -11.50 10.01 -3.73
N GLU A 194 -12.76 10.44 -3.67
CA GLU A 194 -13.72 9.97 -2.66
C GLU A 194 -15.08 9.67 -3.29
N TRP A 195 -15.83 8.76 -2.67
CA TRP A 195 -17.19 8.45 -3.04
C TRP A 195 -17.98 7.92 -1.85
N ASP A 196 -19.30 8.00 -1.96
CA ASP A 196 -20.23 7.61 -0.91
C ASP A 196 -21.18 6.52 -1.37
N LEU A 197 -21.66 5.73 -0.40
CA LEU A 197 -22.77 4.83 -0.64
C LEU A 197 -24.02 5.64 -1.05
N PRO A 198 -24.83 5.15 -2.00
CA PRO A 198 -24.81 3.79 -2.57
C PRO A 198 -23.92 3.62 -3.82
N ASP A 199 -23.16 4.64 -4.22
CA ASP A 199 -22.35 4.56 -5.43
C ASP A 199 -21.11 3.68 -5.24
N MET A 200 -20.78 2.92 -6.28
CA MET A 200 -19.45 2.35 -6.47
C MET A 200 -18.59 3.34 -7.25
N PRO A 201 -17.25 3.26 -7.23
CA PRO A 201 -16.40 4.29 -7.85
C PRO A 201 -16.57 4.41 -9.38
N TRP A 202 -17.13 3.39 -10.04
CA TRP A 202 -17.50 3.44 -11.47
C TRP A 202 -18.89 4.01 -11.76
N ASN A 203 -19.72 4.21 -10.73
CA ASN A 203 -21.02 4.88 -10.82
C ASN A 203 -20.87 6.39 -10.63
N GLY A 204 -20.17 6.79 -9.57
CA GLY A 204 -19.92 8.18 -9.22
C GLY A 204 -18.75 8.26 -8.23
N ALA A 205 -17.81 9.15 -8.51
CA ALA A 205 -16.71 9.49 -7.62
C ALA A 205 -16.30 10.94 -7.89
N GLU A 206 -15.79 11.61 -6.86
CA GLU A 206 -15.33 12.99 -6.93
C GLU A 206 -13.81 13.04 -6.79
N ILE A 207 -13.18 13.94 -7.54
CA ILE A 207 -11.78 14.32 -7.31
C ILE A 207 -11.81 15.55 -6.43
N TRP A 208 -11.18 15.44 -5.26
CA TRP A 208 -11.00 16.54 -4.35
C TRP A 208 -9.57 17.04 -4.39
N ILE A 209 -9.41 18.34 -4.16
CA ILE A 209 -8.12 19.01 -4.04
C ILE A 209 -8.16 19.88 -2.80
N ALA A 210 -7.10 19.84 -2.02
CA ALA A 210 -6.92 20.70 -0.87
C ALA A 210 -5.54 21.32 -0.84
N ASP A 211 -5.44 22.52 -0.26
CA ASP A 211 -4.16 23.15 0.02
C ASP A 211 -3.49 22.44 1.19
N VAL A 212 -2.19 22.21 1.07
CA VAL A 212 -1.34 21.61 2.10
C VAL A 212 -0.72 22.72 2.92
N LEU A 213 -1.10 22.79 4.20
CA LEU A 213 -0.53 23.73 5.15
C LEU A 213 0.54 22.99 5.96
N ALA A 214 1.80 23.17 5.57
CA ALA A 214 2.95 22.72 6.36
C ALA A 214 3.40 23.86 7.27
N GLU A 215 3.11 23.77 8.57
CA GLU A 215 3.74 24.71 9.52
C GLU A 215 5.20 24.30 9.75
N PRO A 216 6.18 25.24 9.71
CA PRO A 216 7.55 24.93 10.06
C PRO A 216 7.61 24.50 11.52
N ALA A 217 8.30 23.39 11.80
CA ALA A 217 8.52 22.91 13.16
C ALA A 217 9.11 24.02 14.04
N SER A 218 8.33 24.52 15.01
CA SER A 218 8.80 25.55 15.93
C SER A 218 9.87 24.97 16.88
N PRO A 219 11.06 25.59 17.00
CA PRO A 219 12.11 25.11 17.90
C PRO A 219 11.81 25.33 19.40
N ARG A 220 10.59 25.78 19.76
CA ARG A 220 10.21 26.13 21.13
C ARG A 220 8.88 25.51 21.58
N SER A 221 8.83 24.20 21.71
CA SER A 221 7.92 23.54 22.66
C SER A 221 8.48 22.20 23.12
N ARG A 222 8.98 22.17 24.37
CA ARG A 222 9.14 20.92 25.11
C ARG A 222 7.75 20.47 25.54
N GLY A 223 7.17 19.54 24.80
CA GLY A 223 5.89 18.90 25.11
C GLY A 223 5.06 18.70 23.86
N THR A 224 4.95 17.45 23.40
CA THR A 224 4.12 16.99 22.26
C THR A 224 4.44 17.65 20.92
N LEU A 225 5.34 17.02 20.16
CA LEU A 225 5.50 17.29 18.72
C LEU A 225 4.29 16.67 18.00
N SER A 226 3.34 17.53 17.62
CA SER A 226 2.28 17.20 16.66
C SER A 226 2.85 17.37 15.25
N SER A 227 2.56 16.46 14.33
CA SER A 227 2.89 16.57 12.90
C SER A 227 1.84 17.48 12.24
N HIS A 228 2.22 18.70 11.86
CA HIS A 228 1.31 19.76 11.40
C HIS A 228 1.16 19.76 9.88
N LEU A 229 0.68 18.66 9.30
CA LEU A 229 0.13 18.71 7.95
C LEU A 229 -1.39 18.76 8.07
N ALA A 230 -1.97 19.91 7.70
CA ALA A 230 -3.41 20.07 7.60
C ALA A 230 -3.78 20.32 6.14
N ILE A 231 -5.01 19.93 5.79
CA ILE A 231 -5.56 20.22 4.47
C ILE A 231 -6.75 21.18 4.58
N TYR A 232 -6.89 22.08 3.61
CA TYR A 232 -8.05 22.96 3.51
C TYR A 232 -8.80 22.69 2.20
N ARG A 233 -10.05 22.20 2.32
CA ARG A 233 -10.92 21.90 1.18
C ARG A 233 -11.42 23.20 0.52
N THR A 234 -11.26 23.30 -0.79
CA THR A 234 -11.95 24.30 -1.61
C THR A 234 -12.88 23.57 -2.58
N ARG A 235 -14.19 23.85 -2.51
CA ARG A 235 -15.16 23.41 -3.53
C ARG A 235 -15.00 24.22 -4.82
#